data_AF-A0A2D8HZR6-F1
#
_entry.id   AF-A0A2D8HZR6-F1
#
_cell.length_a   1.000
_cell.length_b   1.000
_cell.length_c   1.000
_cell.angle_alpha   90.00
_cell.angle_beta   90.00
_cell.angle_gamma   90.00
#
_symmetry.space_group_name_H-M   'P 1'
#
loop_
_entity.id
_entity.type
_entity.pdbx_description
1 polymer ?
#
loop_
_entity_poly.entity_id
_entity_poly.type
_entity_poly.pdbx_seq_one_letter_code
_entity_poly.pdbx_strand_id
1 'polypeptide(L)'
;MNLFFSFYYISLISVFFISCGNQNPVLSEENDPAYERGRSFLKTGKESEALDQFLSVTRRVMNSPKSHLEVGRLFLTLKSRKDPFSAIYHFRRFLFLNSESQESEMVKQLIMTAEKEIIRELPGEPYSNYLNSLTLKEENERQKIEIADLKARLGLPVSSVQTITATTKTTAPSAETLGQSEVRKPVQAQKHVVQKGDSLYAISRKFYGDSSYIDFIFQANRSSLPSKNSLKLGQVLIIPPKP
;
A
#
# COMPACT_ATOMS: atom_id res chain seq x y z
N MET A 1 -89.76 -19.59 23.00
CA MET A 1 -88.90 -18.95 21.98
C MET A 1 -87.50 -18.86 22.54
N ASN A 2 -86.55 -19.41 21.77
CA ASN A 2 -85.10 -19.15 21.79
C ASN A 2 -84.30 -19.74 22.97
N LEU A 3 -83.65 -20.90 22.76
CA LEU A 3 -82.33 -21.12 22.11
C LEU A 3 -81.17 -20.74 23.08
N PHE A 4 -80.02 -21.40 23.22
CA PHE A 4 -79.44 -22.71 22.88
C PHE A 4 -77.98 -22.64 23.46
N PHE A 5 -77.34 -23.78 23.71
CA PHE A 5 -75.89 -24.03 23.75
C PHE A 5 -75.00 -23.69 24.98
N SER A 6 -74.59 -24.80 25.62
CA SER A 6 -73.34 -25.06 26.35
C SER A 6 -72.08 -24.71 25.55
N PHE A 7 -71.08 -24.08 26.19
CA PHE A 7 -69.67 -24.28 25.83
C PHE A 7 -68.72 -24.16 27.04
N TYR A 8 -68.00 -25.25 27.26
CA TYR A 8 -66.88 -25.46 28.17
C TYR A 8 -65.71 -24.54 27.77
N TYR A 9 -65.23 -23.66 28.66
CA TYR A 9 -63.99 -22.90 28.42
C TYR A 9 -62.86 -23.48 29.26
N ILE A 10 -62.00 -24.25 28.59
CA ILE A 10 -60.73 -24.75 29.10
C ILE A 10 -59.81 -23.54 29.29
N SER A 11 -59.41 -23.28 30.53
CA SER A 11 -58.35 -22.31 30.85
C SER A 11 -57.01 -22.87 30.40
N LEU A 12 -56.58 -22.51 29.18
CA LEU A 12 -55.23 -22.77 28.69
C LEU A 12 -54.33 -21.63 29.20
N ILE A 13 -53.68 -21.87 30.33
CA ILE A 13 -52.61 -21.01 30.86
C ILE A 13 -51.46 -21.02 29.85
N SER A 14 -51.35 -19.98 29.02
CA SER A 14 -50.14 -19.73 28.26
C SER A 14 -49.11 -19.10 29.19
N VAL A 15 -48.21 -19.94 29.72
CA VAL A 15 -46.97 -19.48 30.30
C VAL A 15 -46.14 -18.92 29.14
N PHE A 16 -46.28 -17.63 28.87
CA PHE A 16 -45.32 -16.88 28.07
C PHE A 16 -44.00 -16.90 28.84
N PHE A 17 -43.11 -17.81 28.46
CA PHE A 17 -41.69 -17.68 28.78
C PHE A 17 -41.20 -16.41 28.08
N ILE A 18 -41.19 -15.30 28.82
CA ILE A 18 -40.41 -14.11 28.47
C ILE A 18 -38.96 -14.55 28.56
N SER A 19 -38.44 -15.04 27.43
CA SER A 19 -37.02 -15.14 27.18
C SER A 19 -36.49 -13.72 27.23
N CYS A 20 -35.94 -13.32 28.38
CA CYS A 20 -35.02 -12.20 28.47
C CYS A 20 -33.77 -12.57 27.67
N GLY A 21 -33.89 -12.51 26.35
CA GLY A 21 -32.75 -12.44 25.46
C GLY A 21 -32.03 -11.15 25.80
N ASN A 22 -30.93 -11.28 26.54
CA ASN A 22 -30.04 -10.18 26.89
C ASN A 22 -29.37 -9.71 25.59
N GLN A 23 -30.11 -8.96 24.77
CA GLN A 23 -29.56 -8.22 23.66
C GLN A 23 -28.78 -7.07 24.28
N ASN A 24 -27.50 -7.31 24.61
CA ASN A 24 -26.57 -6.21 24.79
C ASN A 24 -26.68 -5.37 23.51
N PRO A 25 -27.19 -4.13 23.55
CA PRO A 25 -27.33 -3.34 22.34
C PRO A 25 -25.92 -3.21 21.78
N VAL A 26 -25.73 -3.64 20.53
CA VAL A 26 -24.49 -3.41 19.80
C VAL A 26 -24.34 -1.89 19.76
N LEU A 27 -23.48 -1.35 20.64
CA LEU A 27 -23.21 0.07 20.72
C LEU A 27 -22.64 0.51 19.38
N SER A 28 -23.46 1.19 18.58
CA SER A 28 -23.06 1.77 17.31
C SER A 28 -22.35 3.09 17.59
N GLU A 29 -21.28 3.35 16.84
CA GLU A 29 -20.47 4.55 17.03
C GLU A 29 -21.25 5.85 16.78
N GLU A 30 -22.27 5.81 15.92
CA GLU A 30 -23.13 6.94 15.61
C GLU A 30 -23.97 7.41 16.80
N ASN A 31 -24.24 6.51 17.75
CA ASN A 31 -24.96 6.83 18.97
C ASN A 31 -24.02 7.30 20.10
N ASP A 32 -22.70 7.25 19.92
CA ASP A 32 -21.73 7.70 20.93
C ASP A 32 -21.64 9.24 20.92
N PRO A 33 -21.90 9.94 22.04
CA PRO A 33 -21.81 11.41 22.10
C PRO A 33 -20.43 11.97 21.74
N ALA A 34 -19.35 11.21 21.89
CA ALA A 34 -18.04 11.63 21.44
C ALA A 34 -17.93 11.61 19.92
N TYR A 35 -18.58 10.68 19.21
CA TYR A 35 -18.59 10.65 17.76
C TYR A 35 -19.20 11.95 17.18
N GLU A 36 -20.37 12.34 17.71
CA GLU A 36 -21.03 13.59 17.31
C GLU A 36 -20.20 14.83 17.63
N ARG A 37 -19.58 14.89 18.82
CA ARG A 37 -18.66 15.98 19.17
C ARG A 37 -17.45 16.03 18.25
N GLY A 38 -16.88 14.89 17.88
CA GLY A 38 -15.77 14.80 16.92
C GLY A 38 -16.14 15.42 15.59
N ARG A 39 -17.31 15.06 15.02
CA ARG A 39 -17.81 15.67 13.77
C ARG A 39 -18.07 17.17 13.91
N SER A 40 -18.63 17.60 15.04
CA SER A 40 -18.86 19.03 15.31
C SER A 40 -17.54 19.80 15.33
N PHE A 41 -16.51 19.26 15.98
CA PHE A 41 -15.19 19.87 16.02
C PHE A 41 -14.55 19.98 14.63
N LEU A 42 -14.66 18.94 13.78
CA LEU A 42 -14.22 19.01 12.38
C LEU A 42 -14.88 20.16 11.61
N LYS A 43 -16.20 20.37 11.77
CA LYS A 43 -16.92 21.49 11.14
C LYS A 43 -16.41 22.86 11.57
N THR A 44 -15.89 22.94 12.80
CA THR A 44 -15.33 24.18 13.37
C THR A 44 -13.81 24.31 13.19
N GLY A 45 -13.16 23.37 12.49
CA GLY A 45 -11.70 23.35 12.29
C GLY A 45 -10.87 22.97 13.53
N LYS A 46 -11.51 22.44 14.57
CA LYS A 46 -10.87 22.02 15.83
C LYS A 46 -10.37 20.58 15.73
N GLU A 47 -9.38 20.37 14.87
CA GLU A 47 -8.91 19.04 14.47
C GLU A 47 -8.30 18.23 15.62
N SER A 48 -7.59 18.88 16.55
CA SER A 48 -6.99 18.19 17.70
C SER A 48 -8.06 17.66 18.65
N GLU A 49 -9.08 18.47 18.94
CA GLU A 49 -10.19 18.07 19.79
C GLU A 49 -11.04 17.00 19.11
N ALA A 50 -11.23 17.09 17.80
CA ALA A 50 -11.90 16.05 17.02
C ALA A 50 -11.16 14.70 17.14
N LEU A 51 -9.83 14.71 16.98
CA LEU A 51 -8.99 13.52 17.12
C LEU A 51 -9.18 12.86 18.48
N ASP A 52 -9.14 13.65 19.56
CA ASP A 52 -9.29 13.13 20.92
C ASP A 52 -10.69 12.52 21.14
N GLN A 53 -11.75 13.11 20.55
CA GLN A 53 -13.09 12.54 20.60
C GLN A 53 -13.20 11.20 19.85
N PHE A 54 -12.72 11.11 18.61
CA PHE A 54 -12.78 9.85 17.85
C PHE A 54 -11.90 8.75 18.46
N LEU A 55 -10.72 9.10 18.99
CA LEU A 55 -9.90 8.17 19.78
C LEU A 55 -10.64 7.67 21.03
N SER A 56 -11.49 8.51 21.63
CA SER A 56 -12.35 8.11 22.74
C SER A 56 -13.38 7.05 22.33
N VAL A 57 -13.98 7.20 21.13
CA VAL A 57 -14.94 6.23 20.57
C VAL A 57 -14.26 4.88 20.31
N THR A 58 -13.11 4.88 19.62
CA THR A 58 -12.38 3.62 19.28
C THR A 58 -11.93 2.81 20.49
N ARG A 59 -11.85 3.42 21.68
CA ARG A 59 -11.54 2.74 22.95
C ARG A 59 -12.75 2.08 23.61
N ARG A 60 -13.96 2.58 23.34
CA ARG A 60 -15.21 2.07 23.94
C ARG A 60 -15.97 1.15 23.00
N VAL A 61 -15.96 1.47 21.72
CA VAL A 61 -16.73 0.80 20.68
C VAL A 61 -15.79 -0.05 19.86
N MET A 62 -15.91 -1.38 19.98
CA MET A 62 -15.00 -2.31 19.31
C MET A 62 -15.20 -2.36 17.78
N ASN A 63 -16.42 -2.07 17.31
CA ASN A 63 -16.80 -2.00 15.91
C ASN A 63 -17.13 -0.55 15.51
N SER A 64 -16.10 0.29 15.37
CA SER A 64 -16.24 1.72 15.05
C SER A 64 -15.44 2.12 13.78
N PRO A 65 -15.77 1.57 12.60
CA PRO A 65 -15.00 1.83 11.39
C PRO A 65 -14.89 3.33 11.07
N LYS A 66 -15.98 4.11 11.14
CA LYS A 66 -15.95 5.54 10.78
C LYS A 66 -15.02 6.33 11.70
N SER A 67 -15.03 6.03 12.99
CA SER A 67 -14.10 6.63 13.96
C SER A 67 -12.65 6.26 13.65
N HIS A 68 -12.37 5.00 13.27
CA HIS A 68 -11.04 4.61 12.81
C HIS A 68 -10.62 5.38 11.54
N LEU A 69 -11.52 5.58 10.59
CA LEU A 69 -11.22 6.34 9.37
C LEU A 69 -10.87 7.81 9.70
N GLU A 70 -11.66 8.47 10.53
CA GLU A 70 -11.41 9.87 10.92
C GLU A 70 -10.11 10.02 11.72
N VAL A 71 -9.84 9.12 12.68
CA VAL A 71 -8.57 9.13 13.43
C VAL A 71 -7.38 8.95 12.49
N GLY A 72 -7.47 8.01 11.54
CA GLY A 72 -6.39 7.77 10.58
C GLY A 72 -6.11 9.00 9.72
N ARG A 73 -7.16 9.68 9.24
CA ARG A 73 -7.03 10.93 8.47
C ARG A 73 -6.38 12.03 9.30
N LEU A 74 -6.86 12.25 10.52
CA LEU A 74 -6.34 13.29 11.42
C LEU A 74 -4.88 13.05 11.79
N PHE A 75 -4.48 11.82 12.09
CA PHE A 75 -3.07 11.50 12.31
C PHE A 75 -2.19 11.75 11.09
N LEU A 76 -2.73 11.67 9.87
CA LEU A 76 -1.99 11.93 8.65
C LEU A 76 -1.87 13.43 8.32
N THR A 77 -2.88 14.24 8.66
CA THR A 77 -2.97 15.65 8.23
C THR A 77 -2.64 16.67 9.32
N LEU A 78 -2.90 16.37 10.59
CA LEU A 78 -2.77 17.32 11.70
C LEU A 78 -1.29 17.57 12.05
N LYS A 79 -0.73 18.69 11.60
CA LYS A 79 0.72 19.00 11.73
C LYS A 79 1.28 18.86 13.15
N SER A 80 0.53 19.28 14.17
CA SER A 80 0.98 19.26 15.57
C SER A 80 1.00 17.86 16.19
N ARG A 81 0.26 16.91 15.60
CA ARG A 81 0.04 15.54 16.13
C ARG A 81 0.22 14.51 15.01
N LYS A 82 0.99 14.84 13.97
CA LYS A 82 1.14 13.99 12.79
C LYS A 82 1.87 12.72 13.19
N ASP A 83 1.23 11.58 12.93
CA ASP A 83 1.75 10.25 13.23
C ASP A 83 1.30 9.26 12.14
N PRO A 84 2.09 9.12 11.06
CA PRO A 84 1.73 8.24 9.97
C PRO A 84 1.70 6.76 10.37
N PHE A 85 2.40 6.33 11.44
CA PHE A 85 2.32 4.96 11.93
C PHE A 85 0.95 4.67 12.54
N SER A 86 0.48 5.56 13.41
CA SER A 86 -0.87 5.46 13.99
C SER A 86 -1.94 5.56 12.90
N ALA A 87 -1.75 6.41 11.89
CA ALA A 87 -2.66 6.49 10.74
C ALA A 87 -2.84 5.12 10.05
N ILE A 88 -1.74 4.43 9.74
CA ILE A 88 -1.77 3.09 9.12
C ILE A 88 -2.52 2.09 10.00
N TYR A 89 -2.27 2.08 11.31
CA TYR A 89 -2.99 1.19 12.23
C TYR A 89 -4.51 1.40 12.14
N HIS A 90 -4.96 2.66 12.23
CA HIS A 90 -6.38 2.98 12.18
C HIS A 90 -7.00 2.67 10.82
N PHE A 91 -6.31 2.92 9.71
CA PHE A 91 -6.77 2.53 8.37
C PHE A 91 -6.87 1.01 8.18
N ARG A 92 -5.89 0.25 8.65
CA ARG A 92 -5.95 -1.22 8.62
C ARG A 92 -7.11 -1.74 9.47
N ARG A 93 -7.37 -1.11 10.61
CA ARG A 93 -8.54 -1.45 11.44
C ARG A 93 -9.86 -1.11 10.75
N PHE A 94 -9.95 0.00 10.04
CA PHE A 94 -11.11 0.31 9.18
C PHE A 94 -11.32 -0.80 8.14
N LEU A 95 -10.29 -1.15 7.36
CA LEU A 95 -10.39 -2.19 6.33
C LEU A 95 -10.74 -3.56 6.90
N PHE A 96 -10.30 -3.86 8.12
CA PHE A 96 -10.67 -5.09 8.82
C PHE A 96 -12.15 -5.12 9.21
N LEU A 97 -12.69 -4.00 9.68
CA LEU A 97 -14.09 -3.89 10.11
C LEU A 97 -15.06 -3.69 8.93
N ASN A 98 -14.59 -3.10 7.82
CA ASN A 98 -15.40 -2.69 6.69
C ASN A 98 -14.65 -2.86 5.35
N SER A 99 -14.37 -4.11 4.97
CA SER A 99 -13.53 -4.44 3.81
C SER A 99 -14.18 -4.18 2.44
N GLU A 100 -15.51 -4.24 2.35
CA GLU A 100 -16.27 -4.11 1.09
C GLU A 100 -16.87 -2.72 0.86
N SER A 101 -16.51 -1.75 1.70
CA SER A 101 -17.04 -0.40 1.60
C SER A 101 -16.52 0.34 0.36
N GLN A 102 -17.27 1.34 -0.11
CA GLN A 102 -16.84 2.22 -1.20
C GLN A 102 -15.55 2.99 -0.85
N GLU A 103 -15.35 3.27 0.44
CA GLU A 103 -14.18 3.95 0.99
C GLU A 103 -12.93 3.06 1.06
N SER A 104 -13.06 1.74 0.90
CA SER A 104 -11.95 0.78 1.06
C SER A 104 -10.76 1.08 0.14
N GLU A 105 -11.01 1.35 -1.14
CA GLU A 105 -9.94 1.70 -2.11
C GLU A 105 -9.24 3.02 -1.75
N MET A 106 -10.02 4.03 -1.37
CA MET A 106 -9.46 5.30 -0.89
C MET A 106 -8.61 5.09 0.37
N VAL A 107 -9.04 4.23 1.30
CA VAL A 107 -8.27 3.92 2.52
C VAL A 107 -6.97 3.20 2.21
N LYS A 108 -6.94 2.30 1.21
CA LYS A 108 -5.68 1.69 0.72
C LYS A 108 -4.72 2.76 0.19
N GLN A 109 -5.23 3.75 -0.56
CA GLN A 109 -4.40 4.87 -1.02
C GLN A 109 -3.87 5.72 0.15
N LEU A 110 -4.68 5.97 1.18
CA LEU A 110 -4.24 6.70 2.38
C LEU A 110 -3.15 5.95 3.16
N ILE A 111 -3.20 4.61 3.20
CA ILE A 111 -2.12 3.78 3.75
C ILE A 111 -0.83 3.99 2.95
N MET A 112 -0.90 3.95 1.62
CA MET A 112 0.27 4.21 0.77
C MET A 112 0.84 5.61 0.99
N THR A 113 -0.01 6.62 1.18
CA THR A 113 0.43 7.98 1.52
C THR A 113 1.14 8.01 2.86
N ALA A 114 0.59 7.39 3.90
CA ALA A 114 1.24 7.31 5.21
C ALA A 114 2.57 6.55 5.16
N GLU A 115 2.66 5.47 4.38
CA GLU A 115 3.91 4.74 4.15
C GLU A 115 4.96 5.62 3.47
N LYS A 116 4.59 6.39 2.45
CA LYS A 116 5.49 7.36 1.81
C LYS A 116 5.98 8.41 2.81
N GLU A 117 5.10 8.94 3.67
CA GLU A 117 5.50 9.91 4.70
C GLU A 117 6.53 9.34 5.67
N ILE A 118 6.34 8.11 6.15
CA ILE A 118 7.34 7.42 7.00
C ILE A 118 8.68 7.31 6.27
N ILE A 119 8.64 6.83 5.02
CA ILE A 119 9.84 6.60 4.22
C ILE A 119 10.65 7.90 4.04
N ARG A 120 9.99 9.05 3.89
CA ARG A 120 10.64 10.36 3.74
C ARG A 120 11.45 10.77 4.99
N GLU A 121 11.04 10.32 6.16
CA GLU A 121 11.65 10.68 7.45
C GLU A 121 12.73 9.67 7.90
N LEU A 122 12.84 8.49 7.25
CA LEU A 122 13.83 7.48 7.62
C LEU A 122 15.26 7.91 7.20
N PRO A 123 16.24 7.88 8.13
CA PRO A 123 17.64 8.15 7.79
C PRO A 123 18.26 6.98 7.00
N GLY A 124 18.88 7.28 5.85
CA GLY A 124 19.70 6.35 5.06
C GLY A 124 19.10 5.90 3.72
N GLU A 125 19.97 5.60 2.74
CA GLU A 125 19.56 4.96 1.47
C GLU A 125 19.31 3.45 1.69
N PRO A 126 18.16 2.91 1.23
CA PRO A 126 17.84 2.78 -0.19
C PRO A 126 16.51 3.44 -0.63
N TYR A 127 15.86 4.19 0.25
CA TYR A 127 14.49 4.68 0.02
C TYR A 127 14.39 5.99 -0.77
N SER A 128 15.41 6.86 -0.71
CA SER A 128 15.50 8.09 -1.53
C SER A 128 15.30 7.81 -3.03
N ASN A 129 15.98 6.79 -3.56
CA ASN A 129 15.86 6.35 -4.95
C ASN A 129 14.47 5.79 -5.28
N TYR A 130 13.86 5.03 -4.37
CA TYR A 130 12.50 4.53 -4.55
C TYR A 130 11.46 5.65 -4.55
N LEU A 131 11.56 6.60 -3.61
CA LEU A 131 10.69 7.78 -3.58
C LEU A 131 10.84 8.63 -4.84
N ASN A 132 12.08 8.87 -5.29
CA ASN A 132 12.34 9.56 -6.56
C ASN A 132 11.73 8.82 -7.75
N SER A 133 11.78 7.49 -7.77
CA SER A 133 11.15 6.70 -8.85
C SER A 133 9.62 6.79 -8.83
N LEU A 134 9.01 6.84 -7.65
CA LEU A 134 7.56 7.01 -7.47
C LEU A 134 7.10 8.40 -7.90
N THR A 135 7.79 9.45 -7.44
CA THR A 135 7.48 10.84 -7.82
C THR A 135 7.67 11.04 -9.32
N LEU A 136 8.74 10.47 -9.90
CA LEU A 136 8.97 10.52 -11.34
C LEU A 136 7.88 9.77 -12.12
N LYS A 137 7.35 8.66 -11.59
CA LYS A 137 6.25 7.92 -12.21
C LYS A 137 4.93 8.72 -12.18
N GLU A 138 4.59 9.32 -11.04
CA GLU A 138 3.42 10.19 -10.91
C GLU A 138 3.50 11.40 -11.84
N GLU A 139 4.67 12.04 -11.93
CA GLU A 139 4.88 13.17 -12.84
C GLU A 139 4.80 12.73 -14.31
N ASN A 140 5.33 11.55 -14.67
CA ASN A 140 5.16 11.00 -16.02
C ASN A 140 3.69 10.78 -16.37
N GLU A 141 2.89 10.20 -15.48
CA GLU A 141 1.46 10.01 -15.71
C GLU A 141 0.72 11.34 -15.84
N ARG A 142 1.07 12.31 -15.00
CA ARG A 142 0.52 13.67 -15.09
C ARG A 142 0.87 14.35 -16.41
N GLN A 143 2.13 14.27 -16.84
CA GLN A 143 2.58 14.79 -18.12
C GLN A 143 1.90 14.09 -19.30
N LYS A 144 1.67 12.77 -19.22
CA LYS A 144 0.90 12.05 -20.26
C LYS A 144 -0.53 12.54 -20.36
N ILE A 145 -1.19 12.78 -19.23
CA ILE A 145 -2.55 13.35 -19.20
C ILE A 145 -2.55 14.75 -19.82
N GLU A 146 -1.59 15.61 -19.45
CA GLU A 146 -1.45 16.95 -20.01
C GLU A 146 -1.18 16.93 -21.52
N ILE A 147 -0.27 16.06 -21.97
CA ILE A 147 0.00 15.86 -23.41
C ILE A 147 -1.26 15.37 -24.13
N ALA A 148 -2.05 14.49 -23.52
CA ALA A 148 -3.29 14.00 -24.11
C ALA A 148 -4.34 15.12 -24.24
N ASP A 149 -4.50 15.96 -23.21
CA ASP A 149 -5.38 17.13 -23.24
C ASP A 149 -4.95 18.14 -24.31
N LEU A 150 -3.66 18.48 -24.36
CA LEU A 150 -3.10 19.39 -25.36
C LEU A 150 -3.30 18.84 -26.79
N LYS A 151 -3.06 17.54 -27.00
CA LYS A 151 -3.31 16.88 -28.29
C LYS A 151 -4.78 16.93 -28.68
N ALA A 152 -5.69 16.67 -27.74
CA ALA A 152 -7.12 16.74 -27.98
C ALA A 152 -7.57 18.16 -28.38
N ARG A 153 -7.07 19.19 -27.68
CA ARG A 153 -7.34 20.61 -28.02
C ARG A 153 -6.83 21.00 -29.41
N LEU A 154 -5.71 20.42 -29.84
CA LEU A 154 -5.11 20.65 -31.15
C LEU A 154 -5.72 19.79 -32.26
N GLY A 155 -6.73 18.95 -31.96
CA GLY A 155 -7.33 18.03 -32.93
C GLY A 155 -6.38 16.93 -33.41
N LEU A 156 -5.30 16.67 -32.65
CA LEU A 156 -4.30 15.65 -32.98
C LEU A 156 -4.73 14.28 -32.43
N PRO A 157 -4.47 13.18 -33.15
CA PRO A 157 -4.84 11.85 -32.70
C PRO A 157 -4.09 11.47 -31.42
N VAL A 158 -4.83 11.12 -30.37
CA VAL A 158 -4.30 10.54 -29.13
C VAL A 158 -4.03 9.06 -29.37
N SER A 159 -2.98 8.74 -30.13
CA SER A 159 -2.55 7.34 -30.28
C SER A 159 -1.95 6.84 -28.97
N SER A 160 -2.57 5.78 -28.42
CA SER A 160 -2.04 4.98 -27.32
C SER A 160 -0.63 4.47 -27.64
N VAL A 161 0.28 4.61 -26.69
CA VAL A 161 1.65 4.12 -26.82
C VAL A 161 1.60 2.59 -26.88
N GLN A 162 2.00 2.06 -28.03
CA GLN A 162 2.06 0.65 -28.36
C GLN A 162 3.01 -0.12 -27.44
N THR A 163 2.53 -1.28 -27.01
CA THR A 163 3.30 -2.49 -26.76
C THR A 163 4.20 -2.79 -27.97
N ILE A 164 5.49 -2.46 -27.89
CA ILE A 164 6.45 -2.91 -28.90
C ILE A 164 6.95 -4.29 -28.47
N THR A 165 6.30 -5.30 -29.03
CA THR A 165 6.77 -6.69 -29.03
C THR A 165 7.43 -6.96 -30.38
N ALA A 166 8.59 -7.62 -30.31
CA ALA A 166 9.27 -8.40 -31.36
C ALA A 166 10.21 -7.68 -32.37
N THR A 167 11.51 -7.86 -32.10
CA THR A 167 12.48 -8.62 -32.93
C THR A 167 12.53 -8.38 -34.44
N THR A 168 13.63 -7.80 -34.92
CA THR A 168 14.41 -8.33 -36.08
C THR A 168 15.88 -7.87 -36.00
N LYS A 169 16.74 -8.73 -36.54
CA LYS A 169 18.20 -8.76 -36.46
C LYS A 169 18.90 -7.85 -37.48
N THR A 170 20.11 -7.43 -37.10
CA THR A 170 21.33 -7.17 -37.90
C THR A 170 21.30 -6.12 -39.01
N THR A 171 21.98 -4.99 -38.78
CA THR A 171 23.16 -4.60 -39.59
C THR A 171 24.02 -3.58 -38.83
N ALA A 172 25.33 -3.82 -38.79
CA ALA A 172 26.34 -2.87 -38.32
C ALA A 172 26.51 -1.70 -39.31
N PRO A 173 27.03 -0.55 -38.85
CA PRO A 173 28.39 -0.20 -39.27
C PRO A 173 29.32 0.20 -38.12
N SER A 174 30.61 -0.05 -38.37
CA SER A 174 31.79 0.23 -37.57
C SER A 174 32.34 1.63 -37.84
N ALA A 175 32.87 2.28 -36.80
CA ALA A 175 34.16 3.00 -36.70
C ALA A 175 34.03 4.14 -35.66
N GLU A 176 34.60 3.98 -34.45
CA GLU A 176 35.87 4.58 -34.00
C GLU A 176 35.70 6.06 -33.54
N THR A 177 36.24 6.58 -32.43
CA THR A 177 37.20 6.15 -31.41
C THR A 177 37.18 7.20 -30.28
N LEU A 178 37.75 6.85 -29.12
CA LEU A 178 38.36 7.66 -28.02
C LEU A 178 37.77 7.17 -26.69
N GLY A 179 38.42 6.37 -25.86
CA GLY A 179 39.85 6.21 -25.61
C GLY A 179 40.06 6.36 -24.11
N GLN A 180 39.90 5.28 -23.35
CA GLN A 180 40.50 5.13 -22.01
C GLN A 180 40.73 3.64 -21.77
N SER A 181 41.97 3.24 -22.04
CA SER A 181 42.54 1.99 -21.58
C SER A 181 42.80 2.08 -20.09
N GLU A 182 41.96 1.45 -19.28
CA GLU A 182 42.38 0.96 -17.96
C GLU A 182 42.47 -0.57 -18.02
N VAL A 183 43.71 -1.03 -18.13
CA VAL A 183 44.28 -2.31 -17.68
C VAL A 183 43.25 -3.42 -17.41
N ARG A 184 43.00 -4.23 -18.44
CA ARG A 184 42.25 -5.48 -18.31
C ARG A 184 43.04 -6.48 -17.46
N LYS A 185 42.74 -6.52 -16.17
CA LYS A 185 43.02 -7.71 -15.33
C LYS A 185 42.17 -8.87 -15.86
N PRO A 186 42.67 -10.13 -15.80
CA PRO A 186 41.96 -11.27 -16.34
C PRO A 186 40.58 -11.38 -15.69
N VAL A 187 39.60 -11.51 -16.57
CA VAL A 187 38.17 -11.46 -16.35
C VAL A 187 37.73 -12.77 -15.68
N GLN A 188 38.09 -12.92 -14.41
CA GLN A 188 37.76 -14.09 -13.59
C GLN A 188 36.43 -13.85 -12.88
N ALA A 189 35.60 -14.89 -12.81
CA ALA A 189 34.38 -14.86 -12.03
C ALA A 189 34.70 -14.50 -10.57
N GLN A 190 34.13 -13.39 -10.09
CA GLN A 190 34.36 -12.90 -8.74
C GLN A 190 33.41 -13.60 -7.78
N LYS A 191 33.82 -13.82 -6.53
CA LYS A 191 32.93 -14.34 -5.48
C LYS A 191 32.48 -13.20 -4.58
N HIS A 192 31.18 -13.09 -4.35
CA HIS A 192 30.59 -12.10 -3.43
C HIS A 192 29.89 -12.81 -2.27
N VAL A 193 30.19 -12.42 -1.04
CA VAL A 193 29.48 -12.91 0.15
C VAL A 193 28.30 -12.00 0.41
N VAL A 194 27.09 -12.55 0.37
CA VAL A 194 25.84 -11.81 0.56
C VAL A 194 25.81 -11.19 1.96
N GLN A 195 25.70 -9.86 2.01
CA GLN A 195 25.61 -9.07 3.24
C GLN A 195 24.16 -8.71 3.57
N LYS A 196 23.94 -8.23 4.80
CA LYS A 196 22.62 -7.78 5.24
C LYS A 196 22.15 -6.60 4.38
N GLY A 197 21.02 -6.76 3.69
CA GLY A 197 20.44 -5.75 2.81
C GLY A 197 20.79 -5.91 1.32
N ASP A 198 21.62 -6.90 0.96
CA ASP A 198 21.90 -7.20 -0.45
C ASP A 198 20.67 -7.74 -1.18
N SER A 199 20.57 -7.38 -2.46
CA SER A 199 19.67 -7.99 -3.44
C SER A 199 20.44 -8.26 -4.73
N LEU A 200 19.96 -9.17 -5.58
CA LEU A 200 20.58 -9.38 -6.90
C LEU A 200 20.63 -8.08 -7.72
N TYR A 201 19.65 -7.20 -7.53
CA TYR A 201 19.62 -5.88 -8.12
C TYR A 201 20.81 -5.01 -7.68
N ALA A 202 21.01 -4.88 -6.36
CA ALA A 202 22.10 -4.10 -5.80
C ALA A 202 23.47 -4.67 -6.18
N ILE A 203 23.59 -6.00 -6.16
CA ILE A 203 24.81 -6.71 -6.57
C ILE A 203 25.09 -6.49 -8.06
N SER A 204 24.08 -6.63 -8.94
CA SER A 204 24.23 -6.37 -10.37
C SER A 204 24.72 -4.96 -10.66
N ARG A 205 24.11 -3.96 -10.00
CA ARG A 205 24.52 -2.56 -10.15
C ARG A 205 25.95 -2.33 -9.62
N LYS A 206 26.30 -2.96 -8.50
CA LYS A 206 27.64 -2.83 -7.90
C LYS A 206 28.75 -3.41 -8.79
N PHE A 207 28.52 -4.56 -9.40
CA PHE A 207 29.55 -5.28 -10.17
C PHE A 207 29.55 -4.93 -11.66
N TYR A 208 28.41 -4.60 -12.26
CA TYR A 208 28.30 -4.32 -13.70
C TYR A 208 27.93 -2.87 -14.03
N GLY A 209 27.62 -2.05 -13.02
CA GLY A 209 27.10 -0.70 -13.19
C GLY A 209 25.62 -0.65 -13.61
N ASP A 210 24.99 -1.79 -13.85
CA ASP A 210 23.65 -1.90 -14.42
C ASP A 210 22.88 -3.06 -13.75
N SER A 211 21.62 -2.82 -13.43
CA SER A 211 20.71 -3.82 -12.85
C SER A 211 20.19 -4.85 -13.84
N SER A 212 20.41 -4.68 -15.15
CA SER A 212 19.92 -5.59 -16.19
C SER A 212 20.57 -6.98 -16.16
N TYR A 213 21.66 -7.16 -15.41
CA TYR A 213 22.43 -8.41 -15.32
C TYR A 213 21.98 -9.33 -14.16
N ILE A 214 20.84 -9.06 -13.52
CA ILE A 214 20.25 -9.92 -12.48
C ILE A 214 20.09 -11.36 -12.98
N ASP A 215 19.57 -11.52 -14.20
CA ASP A 215 19.27 -12.84 -14.78
C ASP A 215 20.56 -13.62 -15.05
N PHE A 216 21.62 -12.90 -15.42
CA PHE A 216 22.93 -13.46 -15.66
C PHE A 216 23.60 -13.94 -14.36
N ILE A 217 23.54 -13.15 -13.28
CA ILE A 217 23.99 -13.58 -11.94
C ILE A 217 23.17 -14.79 -11.48
N PHE A 218 21.85 -14.73 -11.63
CA PHE A 218 20.97 -15.81 -11.20
C PHE A 218 21.28 -17.12 -11.93
N GLN A 219 21.50 -17.05 -13.25
CA GLN A 219 21.80 -18.22 -14.07
C GLN A 219 23.12 -18.88 -13.65
N ALA A 220 24.15 -18.09 -13.34
CA ALA A 220 25.43 -18.59 -12.83
C ALA A 220 25.34 -19.25 -11.44
N ASN A 221 24.28 -18.97 -10.67
CA ASN A 221 24.12 -19.44 -9.28
C ASN A 221 22.92 -20.37 -9.08
N ARG A 222 22.30 -20.90 -10.13
CA ARG A 222 21.08 -21.74 -10.05
C ARG A 222 21.16 -22.91 -9.07
N SER A 223 22.36 -23.46 -8.86
CA SER A 223 22.59 -24.56 -7.92
C SER A 223 22.45 -24.16 -6.45
N SER A 224 22.77 -22.90 -6.11
CA SER A 224 22.72 -22.38 -4.73
C SER A 224 21.60 -21.37 -4.50
N LEU A 225 20.98 -20.88 -5.56
CA LEU A 225 19.96 -19.85 -5.53
C LEU A 225 18.69 -20.35 -6.27
N PRO A 226 17.71 -20.93 -5.54
CA PRO A 226 16.49 -21.48 -6.14
C PRO A 226 15.63 -20.46 -6.88
N SER A 227 15.58 -19.22 -6.40
CA SER A 227 14.85 -18.11 -7.01
C SER A 227 15.59 -16.78 -6.84
N LYS A 228 15.29 -15.79 -7.69
CA LYS A 228 15.92 -14.46 -7.68
C LYS A 228 15.80 -13.71 -6.33
N ASN A 229 14.81 -14.08 -5.51
CA ASN A 229 14.52 -13.48 -4.20
C ASN A 229 14.98 -14.34 -3.00
N SER A 230 15.68 -15.45 -3.24
CA SER A 230 16.03 -16.44 -2.20
C SER A 230 17.44 -16.28 -1.61
N LEU A 231 18.00 -15.07 -1.67
CA LEU A 231 19.34 -14.77 -1.16
C LEU A 231 19.41 -14.96 0.36
N LYS A 232 20.43 -15.68 0.83
CA LYS A 232 20.69 -15.91 2.26
C LYS A 232 21.93 -15.14 2.71
N LEU A 233 21.89 -14.59 3.92
CA LEU A 233 23.03 -13.90 4.52
C LEU A 233 24.22 -14.86 4.65
N GLY A 234 25.42 -14.40 4.27
CA GLY A 234 26.63 -15.21 4.27
C GLY A 234 26.75 -16.19 3.09
N GLN A 235 25.76 -16.26 2.19
CA GLN A 235 25.83 -17.07 0.98
C GLN A 235 26.89 -16.52 0.04
N VAL A 236 27.68 -17.41 -0.57
CA VAL A 236 28.66 -17.03 -1.60
C VAL A 236 28.01 -17.11 -2.97
N LEU A 237 27.98 -16.00 -3.68
CA LEU A 237 27.54 -15.91 -5.08
C LEU A 237 28.74 -15.83 -6.01
N ILE A 238 28.63 -16.52 -7.13
CA ILE A 238 29.52 -16.41 -8.28
C ILE A 238 29.02 -15.25 -9.14
N ILE A 239 29.83 -14.21 -9.29
CA ILE A 239 29.58 -13.07 -10.16
C ILE A 239 30.34 -13.32 -11.46
N PRO A 240 29.65 -13.80 -12.52
CA PRO A 240 30.30 -14.07 -13.79
C PRO A 240 30.84 -12.78 -14.41
N PRO A 241 31.85 -12.86 -15.27
CA PRO A 241 32.29 -11.68 -16.01
C PRO A 241 31.21 -11.17 -16.96
N LYS A 242 31.15 -9.85 -17.17
CA LYS A 242 30.17 -9.22 -18.07
C LYS A 242 30.24 -9.89 -19.46
N PRO A 243 29.09 -10.29 -20.03
CA PRO A 243 29.03 -10.90 -21.36
C PRO A 243 29.41 -9.92 -22.47
#